data_AF-A0A357GX11-F1
#
_entry.id   AF-A0A357GX11-F1
#
_cell.length_a   1.000
_cell.length_b   1.000
_cell.length_c   1.000
_cell.angle_alpha   90.00
_cell.angle_beta   90.00
_cell.angle_gamma   90.00
#
_symmetry.space_group_name_H-M   'P 1'
#
loop_
_entity.id
_entity.type
_entity.pdbx_description
1 polymer ?
#
loop_
_entity_poly.entity_id
_entity_poly.type
_entity_poly.pdbx_seq_one_letter_code
_entity_poly.pdbx_strand_id
1 'polypeptide(L)'
;MNGFEYQVPPIRRTIPWKLVVIIGGSLVLVVLIILGARWFIGSRSVDLQRTANIDRISQELDTALQTCDNEKCRVNKVEDIAQKFGAAELCQKLDDNSLTSCAWKVAKEKADPQSCEIISDQEKQVDCQDSVYRLLATQDLDLSWCEKIQNEIVRARCVNSLSENIARTKGCSGTGVDQSVCDRLNNLEAAMASADPDQCMTLSEPGDQDNCLEGMSLIDADRDGLSATLEAELGTSDNDWDFDADGLSDLVEYRTYGTDPTNPDSDGDGYSDGTEVNGGYNPLGSGPL
;
A
#
# COMPACT_ATOMS: atom_id res chain seq x y z
N MET A 1 -56.96 10.36 60.06
CA MET A 1 -56.65 11.52 60.93
C MET A 1 -55.29 11.27 61.56
N ASN A 2 -54.32 12.12 61.22
CA ASN A 2 -53.00 12.39 61.84
C ASN A 2 -52.10 11.16 62.09
N GLY A 3 -50.88 11.02 61.55
CA GLY A 3 -49.85 11.99 61.20
C GLY A 3 -48.50 11.46 61.72
N PHE A 4 -47.40 12.01 61.21
CA PHE A 4 -45.99 11.79 61.57
C PHE A 4 -45.20 10.74 60.79
N GLU A 5 -44.71 11.24 59.66
CA GLU A 5 -43.53 10.84 58.92
C GLU A 5 -42.26 11.08 59.77
N TYR A 6 -41.43 10.05 59.95
CA TYR A 6 -40.11 10.14 60.59
C TYR A 6 -39.04 9.88 59.53
N GLN A 7 -38.35 10.93 59.09
CA GLN A 7 -37.20 10.81 58.19
C GLN A 7 -35.93 10.50 58.99
N VAL A 8 -35.25 9.40 58.64
CA VAL A 8 -33.93 9.03 59.16
C VAL A 8 -32.88 9.56 58.17
N PRO A 9 -31.92 10.42 58.58
CA PRO A 9 -30.85 10.85 57.68
C PRO A 9 -29.81 9.72 57.48
N PRO A 10 -29.29 9.51 56.27
CA PRO A 10 -28.26 8.50 56.02
C PRO A 10 -26.89 8.95 56.56
N ILE A 11 -26.28 8.09 57.39
CA ILE A 11 -24.89 8.24 57.86
C ILE A 11 -23.95 7.90 56.68
N ARG A 12 -23.43 8.91 55.97
CA ARG A 12 -22.30 8.73 55.04
C ARG A 12 -21.00 8.60 55.84
N ARG A 13 -20.43 7.39 55.88
CA ARG A 13 -19.00 7.21 56.22
C ARG A 13 -18.17 7.71 55.04
N THR A 14 -17.68 8.94 55.13
CA THR A 14 -16.67 9.46 54.21
C THR A 14 -15.31 8.94 54.63
N ILE A 15 -14.79 7.94 53.91
CA ILE A 15 -13.36 7.62 53.96
C ILE A 15 -12.63 8.84 53.37
N PRO A 16 -11.71 9.49 54.09
CA PRO A 16 -11.05 10.68 53.60
C PRO A 16 -10.22 10.31 52.36
N TRP A 17 -10.58 10.87 51.21
CA TRP A 17 -9.95 10.67 49.89
C TRP A 17 -8.42 10.80 49.93
N LYS A 18 -7.88 11.58 50.87
CA LYS A 18 -6.45 11.74 51.10
C LYS A 18 -5.73 10.41 51.40
N LEU A 19 -6.37 9.45 52.09
CA LEU A 19 -5.77 8.12 52.34
C LEU A 19 -5.84 7.20 51.12
N VAL A 20 -6.88 7.33 50.27
CA VAL A 20 -7.04 6.52 49.05
C VAL A 20 -6.02 6.92 47.98
N VAL A 21 -5.72 8.22 47.85
CA VAL A 21 -4.76 8.75 46.87
C VAL A 21 -3.32 8.37 47.21
N ILE A 22 -2.95 8.36 48.50
CA ILE A 22 -1.57 8.02 48.93
C ILE A 22 -1.26 6.54 48.70
N ILE A 23 -2.19 5.63 49.05
CA ILE A 23 -2.00 4.18 48.89
C ILE A 23 -2.08 3.78 47.41
N GLY A 24 -3.00 4.39 46.64
CA GLY A 24 -3.11 4.16 45.19
C GLY A 24 -1.91 4.66 44.40
N GLY A 25 -1.39 5.86 44.73
CA GLY A 25 -0.21 6.43 44.07
C GLY A 25 1.07 5.63 44.30
N SER A 26 1.29 5.12 45.52
CA SER A 26 2.45 4.26 45.83
C SER A 26 2.39 2.91 45.12
N LEU A 27 1.22 2.29 45.00
CA LEU A 27 1.07 1.03 44.27
C LEU A 27 1.31 1.20 42.77
N VAL A 28 0.82 2.29 42.16
CA VAL A 28 1.08 2.59 40.75
C VAL A 28 2.57 2.83 40.50
N LEU A 29 3.24 3.58 41.37
CA LEU A 29 4.69 3.82 41.25
C LEU A 29 5.50 2.53 41.38
N VAL A 30 5.16 1.65 42.33
CA VAL A 30 5.81 0.34 42.50
C VAL A 30 5.56 -0.56 41.30
N VAL A 31 4.35 -0.58 40.74
CA VAL A 31 4.03 -1.34 39.51
C VAL A 31 4.81 -0.79 38.32
N LEU A 32 4.92 0.53 38.15
CA LEU A 32 5.72 1.15 37.09
C LEU A 32 7.22 0.85 37.25
N ILE A 33 7.75 0.84 38.48
CA ILE A 33 9.14 0.45 38.76
C ILE A 33 9.36 -1.04 38.47
N ILE A 34 8.42 -1.92 38.83
CA ILE A 34 8.53 -3.37 38.55
C ILE A 34 8.42 -3.63 37.05
N LEU A 35 7.50 -2.97 36.34
CA LEU A 35 7.36 -3.07 34.88
C LEU A 35 8.59 -2.50 34.17
N GLY A 36 9.11 -1.35 34.62
CA GLY A 36 10.35 -0.76 34.11
C GLY A 36 11.57 -1.64 34.35
N ALA A 37 11.71 -2.23 35.55
CA ALA A 37 12.78 -3.17 35.86
C ALA A 37 12.67 -4.46 35.04
N ARG A 38 11.46 -4.98 34.83
CA ARG A 38 11.22 -6.20 34.04
C ARG A 38 11.51 -5.99 32.56
N TRP A 39 11.18 -4.81 32.02
CA TRP A 39 11.54 -4.40 30.66
C TRP A 39 13.06 -4.20 30.52
N PHE A 40 13.70 -3.54 31.49
CA PHE A 40 15.16 -3.28 31.50
C PHE A 40 16.01 -4.54 31.71
N ILE A 41 15.53 -5.52 32.46
CA ILE A 41 16.20 -6.83 32.63
C ILE A 41 16.04 -7.68 31.35
N GLY A 42 14.87 -7.59 30.68
CA GLY A 42 14.59 -8.30 29.44
C GLY A 42 15.51 -7.86 28.29
N SER A 43 15.67 -6.56 28.05
CA SER A 43 16.55 -6.04 26.99
C SER A 43 18.01 -6.46 27.18
N ARG A 44 18.53 -6.32 28.40
CA ARG A 44 19.91 -6.68 28.74
C ARG A 44 20.23 -8.16 28.56
N SER A 45 19.24 -9.04 28.71
CA SER A 45 19.40 -10.49 28.52
C SER A 45 19.55 -10.90 27.05
N VAL A 46 18.91 -10.17 26.13
CA VAL A 46 19.00 -10.40 24.68
C VAL A 46 20.34 -9.88 24.13
N ASP A 47 20.78 -8.71 24.58
CA ASP A 47 22.08 -8.15 24.18
C ASP A 47 23.27 -9.03 24.61
N LEU A 48 23.21 -9.61 25.82
CA LEU A 48 24.22 -10.55 26.32
C LEU A 48 24.28 -11.86 25.52
N GLN A 49 23.14 -12.33 24.99
CA GLN A 49 23.11 -13.52 24.12
C GLN A 49 23.61 -13.20 22.70
N ARG A 50 23.35 -11.98 22.20
CA ARG A 50 23.85 -11.51 20.91
C ARG A 50 25.38 -11.39 20.92
N THR A 51 25.96 -10.78 21.96
CA THR A 51 27.42 -10.61 22.08
C THR A 51 28.16 -11.94 22.25
N ALA A 52 27.66 -12.86 23.10
CA ALA A 52 28.27 -14.17 23.27
C ALA A 52 28.29 -15.01 21.98
N ASN A 53 27.28 -14.86 21.12
CA ASN A 53 27.25 -15.52 19.82
C ASN A 53 28.26 -14.89 18.83
N ILE A 54 28.42 -13.56 18.86
CA ILE A 54 29.38 -12.85 18.00
C ILE A 54 30.82 -13.23 18.35
N ASP A 55 31.16 -13.39 19.63
CA ASP A 55 32.51 -13.78 20.05
C ASP A 55 32.94 -15.14 19.49
N ARG A 56 32.02 -16.12 19.51
CA ARG A 56 32.27 -17.44 18.91
C ARG A 56 32.48 -17.34 17.40
N ILE A 57 31.65 -16.57 16.71
CA ILE A 57 31.77 -16.37 15.25
C ILE A 57 33.08 -15.63 14.92
N SER A 58 33.49 -14.68 15.76
CA SER A 58 34.76 -13.97 15.62
C SER A 58 35.96 -14.93 15.72
N GLN A 59 35.91 -15.92 16.63
CA GLN A 59 36.95 -16.97 16.71
C GLN A 59 36.98 -17.89 15.48
N GLU A 60 35.80 -18.27 14.95
CA GLU A 60 35.71 -19.03 13.70
C GLU A 60 36.31 -18.24 12.53
N LEU A 61 36.02 -16.93 12.48
CA LEU A 61 36.57 -16.03 11.47
C LEU A 61 38.09 -15.89 11.61
N ASP A 62 38.63 -15.73 12.81
CA ASP A 62 40.08 -15.63 13.04
C ASP A 62 40.81 -16.90 12.58
N THR A 63 40.22 -18.07 12.84
CA THR A 63 40.74 -19.35 12.35
C THR A 63 40.71 -19.41 10.82
N ALA A 64 39.62 -18.94 10.19
CA ALA A 64 39.50 -18.90 8.74
C ALA A 64 40.51 -17.93 8.10
N LEU A 65 40.80 -16.80 8.74
CA LEU A 65 41.72 -15.78 8.24
C LEU A 65 43.19 -16.24 8.24
N GLN A 66 43.57 -17.19 9.10
CA GLN A 66 44.92 -17.77 9.12
C GLN A 66 45.27 -18.49 7.81
N THR A 67 44.26 -18.91 7.04
CA THR A 67 44.45 -19.61 5.77
C THR A 67 44.56 -18.67 4.57
N CYS A 68 44.38 -17.36 4.77
CA CYS A 68 44.43 -16.38 3.69
C CYS A 68 45.86 -15.93 3.38
N ASP A 69 46.16 -15.87 2.09
CA ASP A 69 47.47 -15.50 1.52
C ASP A 69 47.55 -14.04 1.05
N ASN A 70 46.40 -13.37 0.89
CA ASN A 70 46.31 -11.99 0.42
C ASN A 70 45.06 -11.27 0.97
N GLU A 71 45.02 -9.94 0.78
CA GLU A 71 43.93 -9.10 1.28
C GLU A 71 42.58 -9.44 0.65
N LYS A 72 42.55 -9.82 -0.63
CA LYS A 72 41.31 -10.22 -1.32
C LYS A 72 40.68 -11.46 -0.68
N CYS A 73 41.49 -12.44 -0.28
CA CYS A 73 41.02 -13.60 0.48
C CYS A 73 40.39 -13.16 1.81
N ARG A 74 41.06 -12.25 2.54
CA ARG A 74 40.59 -11.74 3.83
C ARG A 74 39.24 -11.04 3.68
N VAL A 75 39.12 -10.10 2.74
CA VAL A 75 37.86 -9.38 2.45
C VAL A 75 36.74 -10.37 2.14
N ASN A 76 36.95 -11.28 1.17
CA ASN A 76 35.93 -12.25 0.80
C ASN A 76 35.48 -13.12 1.98
N LYS A 77 36.41 -13.54 2.84
CA LYS A 77 36.11 -14.43 3.97
C LYS A 77 35.37 -13.71 5.09
N VAL A 78 35.76 -12.47 5.39
CA VAL A 78 35.03 -11.62 6.34
C VAL A 78 33.63 -11.36 5.82
N GLU A 79 33.48 -10.95 4.56
CA GLU A 79 32.18 -10.67 3.96
C GLU A 79 31.23 -11.87 3.99
N ASP A 80 31.70 -13.06 3.61
CA ASP A 80 30.90 -14.30 3.61
C ASP A 80 30.37 -14.63 5.01
N ILE A 81 31.24 -14.58 6.02
CA ILE A 81 30.87 -14.89 7.40
C ILE A 81 29.96 -13.79 7.98
N ALA A 82 30.31 -12.52 7.77
CA ALA A 82 29.52 -11.39 8.26
C ALA A 82 28.09 -11.40 7.69
N GLN A 83 27.94 -11.63 6.38
CA GLN A 83 26.63 -11.72 5.72
C GLN A 83 25.85 -12.94 6.19
N LYS A 84 26.51 -14.11 6.28
CA LYS A 84 25.86 -15.34 6.73
C LYS A 84 25.18 -15.15 8.10
N PHE A 85 25.89 -14.55 9.05
CA PHE A 85 25.42 -14.39 10.41
C PHE A 85 24.73 -13.04 10.70
N GLY A 86 24.77 -12.08 9.78
CA GLY A 86 24.25 -10.74 10.03
C GLY A 86 25.06 -9.97 11.08
N ALA A 87 26.38 -10.18 11.10
CA ALA A 87 27.29 -9.62 12.10
C ALA A 87 28.20 -8.59 11.43
N ALA A 88 27.70 -7.37 11.24
CA ALA A 88 28.41 -6.29 10.57
C ALA A 88 29.70 -5.89 11.30
N GLU A 89 29.75 -6.05 12.63
CA GLU A 89 30.90 -5.73 13.47
C GLU A 89 32.16 -6.50 13.04
N LEU A 90 32.01 -7.68 12.43
CA LEU A 90 33.12 -8.45 11.89
C LEU A 90 33.86 -7.72 10.75
N CYS A 91 33.17 -6.83 10.03
CA CYS A 91 33.75 -6.00 8.96
C CYS A 91 34.83 -5.04 9.49
N GLN A 92 34.88 -4.76 10.80
CA GLN A 92 35.92 -3.92 11.43
C GLN A 92 37.33 -4.52 11.33
N LYS A 93 37.47 -5.79 10.95
CA LYS A 93 38.76 -6.45 10.70
C LYS A 93 39.38 -6.07 9.34
N LEU A 94 38.69 -5.28 8.53
CA LEU A 94 39.11 -4.83 7.20
C LEU A 94 39.56 -3.36 7.22
N ASP A 95 40.19 -2.90 6.13
CA ASP A 95 40.45 -1.47 5.90
C ASP A 95 39.15 -0.68 5.67
N ASP A 96 39.19 0.65 5.81
CA ASP A 96 38.00 1.52 5.77
C ASP A 96 37.12 1.36 4.51
N ASN A 97 37.73 1.16 3.34
CA ASN A 97 36.98 1.00 2.09
C ASN A 97 36.30 -0.37 2.05
N SER A 98 37.04 -1.42 2.38
CA SER A 98 36.51 -2.80 2.44
C SER A 98 35.48 -2.97 3.56
N LEU A 99 35.66 -2.29 4.70
CA LEU A 99 34.71 -2.23 5.81
C LEU A 99 33.38 -1.65 5.35
N THR A 100 33.41 -0.48 4.69
CA THR A 100 32.20 0.17 4.19
C THR A 100 31.44 -0.77 3.26
N SER A 101 32.12 -1.39 2.29
CA SER A 101 31.47 -2.32 1.34
C SER A 101 30.90 -3.56 2.03
N CYS A 102 31.63 -4.13 2.99
CA CYS A 102 31.19 -5.26 3.80
C CYS A 102 29.93 -4.92 4.61
N ALA A 103 29.93 -3.79 5.32
CA ALA A 103 28.81 -3.31 6.12
C ALA A 103 27.55 -3.10 5.27
N TRP A 104 27.70 -2.47 4.09
CA TRP A 104 26.61 -2.28 3.13
C TRP A 104 25.96 -3.60 2.71
N LYS A 105 26.77 -4.62 2.41
CA LYS A 105 26.28 -5.94 2.01
C LYS A 105 25.49 -6.60 3.13
N VAL A 106 26.01 -6.59 4.36
CA VAL A 106 25.34 -7.16 5.54
C VAL A 106 24.01 -6.44 5.80
N ALA A 107 24.03 -5.11 5.82
CA ALA A 107 22.87 -4.28 6.11
C ALA A 107 21.73 -4.53 5.10
N LYS A 108 22.06 -4.62 3.81
CA LYS A 108 21.09 -4.91 2.76
C LYS A 108 20.54 -6.33 2.83
N GLU A 109 21.41 -7.33 3.00
CA GLU A 109 21.01 -8.75 3.04
C GLU A 109 20.12 -9.06 4.25
N LYS A 110 20.35 -8.38 5.38
CA LYS A 110 19.56 -8.56 6.61
C LYS A 110 18.41 -7.55 6.75
N ALA A 111 18.28 -6.62 5.80
CA ALA A 111 17.37 -5.49 5.89
C ALA A 111 17.48 -4.75 7.24
N ASP A 112 18.72 -4.57 7.72
CA ASP A 112 19.03 -3.98 9.03
C ASP A 112 19.85 -2.69 8.87
N PRO A 113 19.24 -1.50 9.09
CA PRO A 113 19.95 -0.23 8.96
C PRO A 113 20.97 0.01 10.09
N GLN A 114 20.89 -0.72 11.22
CA GLN A 114 21.86 -0.60 12.32
C GLN A 114 23.22 -1.17 11.93
N SER A 115 23.24 -2.15 11.03
CA SER A 115 24.48 -2.71 10.48
C SER A 115 25.35 -1.67 9.77
N CYS A 116 24.81 -0.50 9.40
CA CYS A 116 25.55 0.62 8.84
C CYS A 116 26.29 1.48 9.89
N GLU A 117 25.95 1.37 11.19
CA GLU A 117 26.50 2.25 12.26
C GLU A 117 27.99 2.07 12.52
N ILE A 118 28.57 0.97 12.04
CA ILE A 118 30.02 0.72 12.12
C ILE A 118 30.83 1.56 11.14
N ILE A 119 30.19 2.22 10.17
CA ILE A 119 30.84 3.08 9.17
C ILE A 119 31.12 4.43 9.83
N SER A 120 32.38 4.82 9.89
CA SER A 120 32.82 6.07 10.53
C SER A 120 32.56 7.33 9.70
N ASP A 121 32.56 7.18 8.38
CA ASP A 121 32.25 8.26 7.43
C ASP A 121 30.74 8.51 7.42
N GLN A 122 30.34 9.69 7.90
CA GLN A 122 28.93 10.04 8.08
C GLN A 122 28.15 10.05 6.76
N GLU A 123 28.75 10.47 5.66
CA GLU A 123 28.10 10.50 4.35
C GLU A 123 27.82 9.08 3.87
N LYS A 124 28.83 8.20 3.94
CA LYS A 124 28.69 6.78 3.57
C LYS A 124 27.76 6.01 4.50
N GLN A 125 27.70 6.38 5.78
CA GLN A 125 26.78 5.80 6.75
C GLN A 125 25.34 6.16 6.40
N VAL A 126 25.06 7.43 6.08
CA VAL A 126 23.72 7.88 5.65
C VAL A 126 23.31 7.19 4.36
N ASP A 127 24.18 7.13 3.36
CA ASP A 127 23.90 6.45 2.09
C ASP A 127 23.58 4.95 2.27
N CYS A 128 24.28 4.28 3.19
CA CYS A 128 24.01 2.91 3.58
C CYS A 128 22.59 2.77 4.17
N GLN A 129 22.27 3.59 5.18
CA GLN A 129 20.99 3.53 5.87
C GLN A 129 19.82 3.87 4.94
N ASP A 130 19.94 4.94 4.16
CA ASP A 130 18.94 5.37 3.19
C ASP A 130 18.64 4.26 2.17
N SER A 131 19.68 3.53 1.72
CA SER A 131 19.52 2.39 0.82
C SER A 131 18.75 1.24 1.45
N VAL A 132 18.98 0.94 2.74
CA VAL A 132 18.25 -0.11 3.48
C VAL A 132 16.81 0.32 3.76
N TYR A 133 16.57 1.58 4.13
CA TYR A 133 15.21 2.10 4.30
C TYR A 133 14.40 2.04 3.01
N ARG A 134 15.00 2.30 1.85
CA ARG A 134 14.32 2.10 0.55
C ARG A 134 13.96 0.63 0.28
N LEU A 135 14.84 -0.30 0.66
CA LEU A 135 14.57 -1.73 0.54
C LEU A 135 13.36 -2.12 1.40
N LEU A 136 13.36 -1.72 2.67
CA LEU A 136 12.26 -1.96 3.61
C LEU A 136 10.95 -1.34 3.14
N ALA A 137 10.97 -0.08 2.67
CA ALA A 137 9.81 0.60 2.12
C ALA A 137 9.15 -0.19 0.98
N THR A 138 9.98 -0.74 0.09
CA THR A 138 9.52 -1.53 -1.06
C THR A 138 8.97 -2.89 -0.64
N GLN A 139 9.67 -3.58 0.28
CA GLN A 139 9.29 -4.90 0.76
C GLN A 139 7.98 -4.88 1.56
N ASP A 140 7.84 -3.89 2.44
CA ASP A 140 6.69 -3.78 3.33
C ASP A 140 5.52 -3.02 2.69
N LEU A 141 5.76 -2.35 1.55
CA LEU A 141 4.83 -1.40 0.92
C LEU A 141 4.35 -0.35 1.93
N ASP A 142 5.30 0.31 2.60
CA ASP A 142 5.05 1.23 3.71
C ASP A 142 5.93 2.48 3.59
N LEU A 143 5.28 3.64 3.45
CA LEU A 143 5.95 4.94 3.28
C LEU A 143 6.64 5.44 4.55
N SER A 144 6.31 4.91 5.73
CA SER A 144 6.98 5.29 6.99
C SER A 144 8.47 4.95 6.98
N TRP A 145 8.89 3.98 6.15
CA TRP A 145 10.30 3.71 5.89
C TRP A 145 10.96 4.81 5.04
N CYS A 146 10.25 5.35 4.05
CA CYS A 146 10.76 6.48 3.25
C CYS A 146 10.97 7.72 4.12
N GLU A 147 10.15 7.96 5.15
CA GLU A 147 10.31 9.09 6.07
C GLU A 147 11.62 9.06 6.87
N LYS A 148 12.18 7.87 7.09
CA LYS A 148 13.47 7.69 7.78
C LYS A 148 14.69 8.01 6.91
N ILE A 149 14.49 8.16 5.60
CA ILE A 149 15.56 8.51 4.66
C ILE A 149 15.98 9.95 4.89
N GLN A 150 17.29 10.17 5.08
CA GLN A 150 17.83 11.48 5.38
C GLN A 150 18.06 12.31 4.11
N ASN A 151 18.53 11.70 3.03
CA ASN A 151 18.72 12.40 1.76
C ASN A 151 17.37 12.74 1.11
N GLU A 152 17.08 14.03 0.97
CA GLU A 152 15.76 14.50 0.53
C GLU A 152 15.40 14.08 -0.90
N ILE A 153 16.38 14.02 -1.80
CA ILE A 153 16.18 13.58 -3.19
C ILE A 153 15.85 12.09 -3.22
N VAL A 154 16.57 11.30 -2.41
CA VAL A 154 16.36 9.86 -2.30
C VAL A 154 15.01 9.55 -1.64
N ARG A 155 14.62 10.34 -0.63
CA ARG A 155 13.32 10.26 0.05
C ARG A 155 12.18 10.56 -0.91
N ALA A 156 12.26 11.68 -1.65
CA ALA A 156 11.23 12.04 -2.63
C ALA A 156 11.06 10.95 -3.70
N ARG A 157 12.18 10.39 -4.20
CA ARG A 157 12.13 9.27 -5.15
C ARG A 157 11.49 8.01 -4.55
N CYS A 158 11.78 7.70 -3.29
CA CYS A 158 11.17 6.58 -2.56
C CYS A 158 9.64 6.74 -2.53
N VAL A 159 9.15 7.87 -2.04
CA VAL A 159 7.73 8.18 -1.94
C VAL A 159 7.07 8.08 -3.31
N ASN A 160 7.57 8.83 -4.30
CA ASN A 160 6.97 8.86 -5.65
C ASN A 160 6.92 7.48 -6.32
N SER A 161 7.94 6.63 -6.10
CA SER A 161 7.99 5.30 -6.71
C SER A 161 7.02 4.28 -6.07
N LEU A 162 6.57 4.54 -4.84
CA LEU A 162 5.75 3.59 -4.08
C LEU A 162 4.30 4.05 -3.92
N SER A 163 4.04 5.36 -3.93
CA SER A 163 2.72 5.94 -3.64
C SER A 163 1.59 5.30 -4.44
N GLU A 164 1.75 5.14 -5.76
CA GLU A 164 0.71 4.58 -6.61
C GLU A 164 0.47 3.09 -6.33
N ASN A 165 1.54 2.30 -6.21
CA ASN A 165 1.43 0.86 -5.92
C ASN A 165 0.79 0.61 -4.54
N ILE A 166 1.16 1.41 -3.54
CA ILE A 166 0.56 1.36 -2.20
C ILE A 166 -0.91 1.73 -2.28
N ALA A 167 -1.28 2.81 -2.98
CA ALA A 167 -2.68 3.20 -3.13
C ALA A 167 -3.53 2.11 -3.79
N ARG A 168 -3.03 1.49 -4.86
CA ARG A 168 -3.73 0.39 -5.55
C ARG A 168 -3.84 -0.89 -4.72
N THR A 169 -2.81 -1.21 -3.92
CA THR A 169 -2.74 -2.48 -3.18
C THR A 169 -3.35 -2.42 -1.78
N LYS A 170 -3.11 -1.33 -1.05
CA LYS A 170 -3.53 -1.13 0.35
C LYS A 170 -4.62 -0.07 0.51
N GLY A 171 -4.98 0.62 -0.55
CA GLY A 171 -5.88 1.77 -0.49
C GLY A 171 -5.18 3.04 -0.02
N CYS A 172 -5.97 4.11 0.05
CA CYS A 172 -5.48 5.46 0.35
C CYS A 172 -5.54 5.85 1.84
N SER A 173 -6.41 5.19 2.61
CA SER A 173 -6.61 5.56 4.01
C SER A 173 -5.52 4.97 4.90
N GLY A 174 -4.82 5.83 5.64
CA GLY A 174 -3.83 5.42 6.65
C GLY A 174 -2.51 4.90 6.08
N THR A 175 -2.25 5.06 4.78
CA THR A 175 -1.03 4.59 4.10
C THR A 175 0.04 5.67 3.93
N GLY A 176 -0.27 6.92 4.27
CA GLY A 176 0.62 8.07 4.07
C GLY A 176 0.76 8.50 2.62
N VAL A 177 0.00 7.90 1.69
CA VAL A 177 -0.04 8.32 0.30
C VAL A 177 -0.66 9.70 0.20
N ASP A 178 -0.07 10.57 -0.62
CA ASP A 178 -0.60 11.91 -0.85
C ASP A 178 -1.99 11.87 -1.47
N GLN A 179 -2.88 12.74 -0.98
CA GLN A 179 -4.27 12.78 -1.42
C GLN A 179 -4.39 13.03 -2.93
N SER A 180 -3.48 13.79 -3.55
CA SER A 180 -3.52 14.04 -5.00
C SER A 180 -3.34 12.75 -5.81
N VAL A 181 -2.51 11.82 -5.35
CA VAL A 181 -2.34 10.50 -6.00
C VAL A 181 -3.64 9.71 -5.90
N CYS A 182 -4.28 9.76 -4.74
CA CYS A 182 -5.54 9.07 -4.49
C CYS A 182 -6.70 9.65 -5.30
N ASP A 183 -6.83 10.97 -5.35
CA ASP A 183 -7.86 11.64 -6.14
C ASP A 183 -7.69 11.33 -7.63
N ARG A 184 -6.45 11.35 -8.13
CA ARG A 184 -6.13 10.97 -9.51
C ARG A 184 -6.57 9.54 -9.83
N LEU A 185 -6.25 8.58 -8.96
CA LEU A 185 -6.65 7.17 -9.15
C LEU A 185 -8.16 6.98 -9.10
N ASN A 186 -8.86 7.64 -8.16
CA ASN A 186 -10.31 7.58 -8.07
C ASN A 186 -10.99 8.19 -9.29
N ASN A 187 -10.45 9.30 -9.82
CA ASN A 187 -10.98 9.93 -11.04
C ASN A 187 -10.77 9.02 -12.26
N LEU A 188 -9.60 8.38 -12.38
CA LEU A 188 -9.32 7.40 -13.43
C LEU A 188 -10.30 6.22 -13.36
N GLU A 189 -10.52 5.65 -12.16
CA GLU A 189 -11.47 4.56 -11.95
C GLU A 189 -12.90 4.97 -12.29
N ALA A 190 -13.33 6.17 -11.87
CA ALA A 190 -14.65 6.70 -12.17
C ALA A 190 -14.86 6.95 -13.67
N ALA A 191 -13.84 7.46 -14.37
CA ALA A 191 -13.88 7.66 -15.81
C ALA A 191 -14.02 6.32 -16.55
N MET A 192 -13.23 5.31 -16.19
CA MET A 192 -13.34 3.97 -16.77
C MET A 192 -14.71 3.32 -16.49
N ALA A 193 -15.24 3.49 -15.27
CA ALA A 193 -16.53 2.94 -14.87
C ALA A 193 -17.74 3.62 -15.56
N SER A 194 -17.55 4.81 -16.14
CA SER A 194 -18.63 5.54 -16.82
C SER A 194 -19.03 4.95 -18.17
N ALA A 195 -18.15 4.14 -18.78
CA ALA A 195 -18.28 3.69 -20.18
C ALA A 195 -18.40 4.85 -21.19
N ASP A 196 -18.01 6.07 -20.82
CA ASP A 196 -18.05 7.26 -21.67
C ASP A 196 -16.62 7.74 -21.98
N PRO A 197 -16.15 7.61 -23.24
CA PRO A 197 -14.79 8.02 -23.64
C PRO A 197 -14.50 9.50 -23.39
N ASP A 198 -15.52 10.36 -23.36
CA ASP A 198 -15.33 11.77 -23.06
C ASP A 198 -14.92 11.99 -21.60
N GLN A 199 -15.29 11.09 -20.67
CA GLN A 199 -14.82 11.17 -19.28
C GLN A 199 -13.31 10.93 -19.18
N CYS A 200 -12.73 10.03 -19.99
CA CYS A 200 -11.28 9.85 -20.03
C CYS A 200 -10.56 11.13 -20.45
N MET A 201 -11.14 11.90 -21.38
CA MET A 201 -10.57 13.16 -21.86
C MET A 201 -10.58 14.28 -20.80
N THR A 202 -11.32 14.10 -19.70
CA THR A 202 -11.33 15.04 -18.57
C THR A 202 -10.19 14.81 -17.57
N LEU A 203 -9.49 13.68 -17.65
CA LEU A 203 -8.39 13.35 -16.75
C LEU A 203 -7.23 14.34 -16.91
N SER A 204 -6.60 14.71 -15.80
CA SER A 204 -5.59 15.79 -15.81
C SER A 204 -4.23 15.38 -16.38
N GLU A 205 -3.90 14.09 -16.32
CA GLU A 205 -2.61 13.55 -16.76
C GLU A 205 -2.76 12.83 -18.11
N PRO A 206 -1.98 13.17 -19.15
CA PRO A 206 -2.08 12.53 -20.47
C PRO A 206 -1.91 11.00 -20.41
N GLY A 207 -1.01 10.50 -19.56
CA GLY A 207 -0.84 9.05 -19.39
C GLY A 207 -2.08 8.36 -18.80
N ASP A 208 -2.84 9.04 -17.95
CA ASP A 208 -4.09 8.50 -17.41
C ASP A 208 -5.21 8.54 -18.46
N GLN A 209 -5.24 9.57 -19.33
CA GLN A 209 -6.15 9.63 -20.48
C GLN A 209 -5.92 8.43 -21.42
N ASP A 210 -4.66 8.20 -21.82
CA ASP A 210 -4.27 7.09 -22.70
C ASP A 210 -4.62 5.73 -22.08
N ASN A 211 -4.24 5.51 -20.81
CA ASN A 211 -4.53 4.27 -20.09
C ASN A 211 -6.05 4.03 -19.92
N CYS A 212 -6.82 5.10 -19.71
CA CYS A 212 -8.28 5.03 -19.60
C CYS A 212 -8.89 4.58 -20.93
N LEU A 213 -8.55 5.24 -22.03
CA LEU A 213 -9.04 4.91 -23.37
C LEU A 213 -8.61 3.51 -23.83
N GLU A 214 -7.38 3.10 -23.52
CA GLU A 214 -6.90 1.74 -23.79
C GLU A 214 -7.67 0.71 -22.96
N GLY A 215 -7.91 0.98 -21.68
CA GLY A 215 -8.70 0.12 -20.80
C GLY A 215 -10.15 -0.02 -21.27
N MET A 216 -10.74 1.04 -21.81
CA MET A 216 -12.09 1.02 -22.36
C MET A 216 -12.17 0.23 -23.67
N SER A 217 -11.18 0.33 -24.56
CA SER A 217 -11.17 -0.43 -25.83
C SER A 217 -11.11 -1.95 -25.64
N LEU A 218 -10.80 -2.44 -24.44
CA LEU A 218 -10.84 -3.87 -24.09
C LEU A 218 -12.21 -4.31 -23.52
N ILE A 219 -13.08 -3.35 -23.24
CA ILE A 219 -14.37 -3.52 -22.59
C ILE A 219 -15.51 -3.13 -23.53
N ASP A 220 -15.30 -2.26 -24.52
CA ASP A 220 -16.28 -1.76 -25.50
C ASP A 220 -15.52 -1.48 -26.81
N ALA A 221 -15.44 -2.47 -27.70
CA ALA A 221 -14.55 -2.43 -28.85
C ALA A 221 -15.14 -1.69 -30.06
N ASP A 222 -16.46 -1.73 -30.26
CA ASP A 222 -17.16 -0.97 -31.30
C ASP A 222 -17.58 0.44 -30.87
N ARG A 223 -17.50 0.75 -29.57
CA ARG A 223 -17.71 2.07 -28.99
C ARG A 223 -19.14 2.55 -29.12
N ASP A 224 -20.09 1.63 -29.08
CA ASP A 224 -21.50 1.95 -29.01
C ASP A 224 -21.93 2.34 -27.57
N GLY A 225 -21.08 2.03 -26.58
CA GLY A 225 -21.25 2.34 -25.15
C GLY A 225 -21.88 1.22 -24.32
N LEU A 226 -22.11 0.05 -24.90
CA LEU A 226 -22.25 -1.21 -24.19
C LEU A 226 -20.87 -1.82 -23.92
N SER A 227 -20.78 -2.60 -22.85
CA SER A 227 -19.56 -3.37 -22.60
C SER A 227 -19.69 -4.76 -23.23
N ALA A 228 -18.58 -5.36 -23.66
CA ALA A 228 -18.44 -6.74 -24.10
C ALA A 228 -19.17 -7.76 -23.20
N THR A 229 -19.16 -7.52 -21.88
CA THR A 229 -19.88 -8.39 -20.92
C THR A 229 -21.40 -8.25 -21.03
N LEU A 230 -21.91 -7.04 -21.23
CA LEU A 230 -23.32 -6.74 -21.37
C LEU A 230 -23.84 -7.14 -22.75
N GLU A 231 -23.07 -6.93 -23.81
CA GLU A 231 -23.41 -7.37 -25.16
C GLU A 231 -23.52 -8.89 -25.24
N ALA A 232 -22.62 -9.61 -24.58
CA ALA A 232 -22.73 -11.06 -24.46
C ALA A 232 -24.02 -11.51 -23.70
N GLU A 233 -24.55 -10.68 -22.79
CA GLU A 233 -25.83 -10.91 -22.11
C GLU A 233 -27.04 -10.59 -23.01
N LEU A 234 -26.94 -9.54 -23.83
CA LEU A 234 -27.97 -9.14 -24.80
C LEU A 234 -27.98 -10.03 -26.05
N GLY A 235 -26.89 -10.76 -26.32
CA GLY A 235 -26.75 -11.60 -27.49
C GLY A 235 -26.19 -10.87 -28.72
N THR A 236 -25.67 -9.66 -28.52
CA THR A 236 -25.02 -8.84 -29.55
C THR A 236 -23.51 -9.06 -29.58
N SER A 237 -22.74 -8.19 -30.24
CA SER A 237 -21.32 -8.37 -30.49
C SER A 237 -20.54 -7.08 -30.29
N ASP A 238 -19.54 -7.12 -29.40
CA ASP A 238 -18.55 -6.06 -29.04
C ASP A 238 -17.68 -5.53 -30.18
N ASN A 239 -18.00 -5.84 -31.43
CA ASN A 239 -17.32 -5.34 -32.62
C ASN A 239 -18.33 -4.81 -33.65
N ASP A 240 -19.60 -4.70 -33.29
CA ASP A 240 -20.69 -4.30 -34.16
C ASP A 240 -21.74 -3.48 -33.38
N TRP A 241 -21.65 -2.15 -33.51
CA TRP A 241 -22.43 -1.17 -32.75
C TRP A 241 -23.95 -1.18 -33.03
N ASP A 242 -24.40 -1.86 -34.09
CA ASP A 242 -25.79 -1.95 -34.59
C ASP A 242 -25.99 -3.39 -35.10
N PHE A 243 -26.21 -4.31 -34.16
CA PHE A 243 -26.05 -5.75 -34.37
C PHE A 243 -27.08 -6.34 -35.34
N ASP A 244 -28.30 -5.81 -35.35
CA ASP A 244 -29.36 -6.25 -36.25
C ASP A 244 -29.49 -5.38 -37.52
N ALA A 245 -28.67 -4.32 -37.62
CA ALA A 245 -28.50 -3.44 -38.75
C ALA A 245 -29.77 -2.66 -39.14
N ASP A 246 -30.54 -2.23 -38.15
CA ASP A 246 -31.79 -1.50 -38.32
C ASP A 246 -31.62 0.03 -38.31
N GLY A 247 -30.44 0.49 -37.91
CA GLY A 247 -30.02 1.89 -37.87
C GLY A 247 -30.07 2.55 -36.48
N LEU A 248 -30.37 1.80 -35.42
CA LEU A 248 -30.14 2.18 -34.02
C LEU A 248 -28.91 1.45 -33.48
N SER A 249 -28.23 2.04 -32.49
CA SER A 249 -27.15 1.31 -31.83
C SER A 249 -27.72 0.38 -30.75
N ASP A 250 -27.05 -0.73 -30.46
CA ASP A 250 -27.49 -1.68 -29.44
C ASP A 250 -27.70 -0.97 -28.08
N LEU A 251 -26.82 -0.04 -27.71
CA LEU A 251 -26.98 0.81 -26.53
C LEU A 251 -28.29 1.61 -26.54
N VAL A 252 -28.62 2.24 -27.67
CA VAL A 252 -29.79 3.12 -27.81
C VAL A 252 -31.06 2.30 -27.71
N GLU A 253 -31.09 1.15 -28.37
CA GLU A 253 -32.18 0.19 -28.26
C GLU A 253 -32.38 -0.29 -26.83
N TYR A 254 -31.31 -0.79 -26.19
CA TYR A 254 -31.35 -1.31 -24.83
C TYR A 254 -31.75 -0.25 -23.78
N ARG A 255 -31.16 0.96 -23.84
CA ARG A 255 -31.33 1.97 -22.77
C ARG A 255 -32.44 2.98 -23.03
N THR A 256 -32.70 3.33 -24.29
CA THR A 256 -33.58 4.45 -24.64
C THR A 256 -34.96 3.98 -25.04
N TYR A 257 -35.05 3.03 -25.97
CA TYR A 257 -36.32 2.59 -26.54
C TYR A 257 -36.85 1.30 -25.93
N GLY A 258 -35.97 0.46 -25.36
CA GLY A 258 -36.33 -0.84 -24.81
C GLY A 258 -36.70 -1.87 -25.89
N THR A 259 -36.20 -1.69 -27.11
CA THR A 259 -36.29 -2.64 -28.22
C THR A 259 -35.28 -3.78 -28.04
N ASP A 260 -35.42 -4.86 -28.81
CA ASP A 260 -34.52 -6.02 -28.79
C ASP A 260 -33.38 -5.80 -29.79
N PRO A 261 -32.13 -5.56 -29.34
CA PRO A 261 -31.00 -5.27 -30.24
C PRO A 261 -30.59 -6.39 -31.21
N THR A 262 -31.28 -7.53 -31.14
CA THR A 262 -31.04 -8.69 -32.02
C THR A 262 -32.18 -8.89 -33.02
N ASN A 263 -33.16 -8.00 -33.05
CA ASN A 263 -34.35 -8.11 -33.86
C ASN A 263 -34.76 -6.74 -34.42
N PRO A 264 -34.62 -6.52 -35.75
CA PRO A 264 -34.75 -5.20 -36.33
C PRO A 264 -36.20 -4.67 -36.37
N ASP A 265 -37.18 -5.40 -35.83
CA ASP A 265 -38.61 -5.07 -35.80
C ASP A 265 -39.20 -5.70 -34.51
N SER A 266 -39.09 -4.98 -33.40
CA SER A 266 -39.34 -5.52 -32.06
C SER A 266 -40.82 -5.81 -31.78
N ASP A 267 -41.73 -5.05 -32.39
CA ASP A 267 -43.17 -5.24 -32.22
C ASP A 267 -43.81 -6.14 -33.30
N GLY A 268 -43.07 -6.42 -34.38
CA GLY A 268 -43.41 -7.33 -35.45
C GLY A 268 -44.48 -6.79 -36.41
N ASP A 269 -44.60 -5.47 -36.55
CA ASP A 269 -45.60 -4.82 -37.39
C ASP A 269 -45.15 -4.63 -38.86
N GLY A 270 -43.87 -4.87 -39.14
CA GLY A 270 -43.26 -4.83 -40.46
C GLY A 270 -42.47 -3.56 -40.78
N TYR A 271 -42.31 -2.64 -39.82
CA TYR A 271 -41.37 -1.53 -39.89
C TYR A 271 -40.20 -1.78 -38.93
N SER A 272 -38.99 -1.32 -39.28
CA SER A 272 -37.86 -1.49 -38.37
C SER A 272 -37.89 -0.48 -37.23
N ASP A 273 -37.37 -0.84 -36.06
CA ASP A 273 -37.37 0.02 -34.88
C ASP A 273 -36.69 1.36 -35.19
N GLY A 274 -35.55 1.33 -35.89
CA GLY A 274 -34.83 2.49 -36.39
C GLY A 274 -35.60 3.30 -37.44
N THR A 275 -36.42 2.66 -38.28
CA THR A 275 -37.29 3.38 -39.23
C THR A 275 -38.38 4.13 -38.48
N GLU A 276 -38.99 3.49 -37.50
CA GLU A 276 -40.04 4.06 -36.68
C GLU A 276 -39.52 5.23 -35.84
N VAL A 277 -38.40 5.04 -35.14
CA VAL A 277 -37.77 6.08 -34.34
C VAL A 277 -37.42 7.31 -35.18
N ASN A 278 -36.80 7.11 -36.36
CA ASN A 278 -36.49 8.21 -37.29
C ASN A 278 -37.76 8.88 -37.85
N GLY A 279 -38.87 8.15 -37.94
CA GLY A 279 -40.17 8.64 -38.36
C GLY A 279 -41.01 9.31 -37.26
N GLY A 280 -40.59 9.21 -35.99
CA GLY A 280 -41.35 9.69 -34.84
C GLY A 280 -42.47 8.74 -34.40
N TYR A 281 -42.34 7.44 -34.65
CA TYR A 281 -43.27 6.37 -34.28
C TYR A 281 -42.68 5.46 -33.21
N ASN A 282 -43.55 4.90 -32.36
CA ASN A 282 -43.17 4.08 -31.23
C ASN A 282 -42.76 2.66 -31.67
N PRO A 283 -41.50 2.24 -31.44
CA PRO A 283 -40.99 0.94 -31.93
C PRO A 283 -41.48 -0.30 -31.14
N LEU A 284 -42.29 -0.09 -30.10
CA LEU A 284 -42.86 -1.18 -29.29
C LEU A 284 -44.38 -1.30 -29.45
N GLY A 285 -44.95 -0.68 -30.48
CA GLY A 285 -46.38 -0.73 -30.74
C GLY A 285 -46.92 0.52 -31.43
N SER A 286 -48.17 0.43 -31.88
CA SER A 286 -48.79 1.52 -32.65
C SER A 286 -48.84 2.89 -31.94
N GLY A 287 -48.35 3.93 -32.60
CA GLY A 287 -48.52 5.32 -32.17
C GLY A 287 -47.29 6.20 -32.46
N PRO A 288 -47.38 7.51 -32.22
CA PRO A 288 -46.19 8.38 -32.22
C PRO A 288 -45.31 8.13 -30.98
N LEU A 289 -44.02 8.45 -31.10
CA LEU A 289 -43.04 8.53 -30.00
C LEU A 289 -43.43 9.55 -28.91
#